data_AF-A0AAW1B039-F1
#
_entry.id   AF-A0AAW1B039-F1
#
_cell.length_a   1.000
_cell.length_b   1.000
_cell.length_c   1.000
_cell.angle_alpha   90.00
_cell.angle_beta   90.00
_cell.angle_gamma   90.00
#
_symmetry.space_group_name_H-M   'P 1'
#
loop_
_entity.id
_entity.type
_entity.pdbx_description
1 polymer ?
#
loop_
_entity_poly.entity_id
_entity_poly.type
_entity_poly.pdbx_seq_one_letter_code
_entity_poly.pdbx_strand_id
1 'polypeptide(L)'
;MPTSGTSGGRQGESGEGAGLRRTARLTWRKRSKERRRGRAEAPPPQRKMAAKASLLRQSRCRGCLLGALLGDCLGGGFEARESVSAAELLRFVRALPSPPRGGSAAEPGEESSGGGGKSEGGRVSKILCYSDDTALAHSLVRSLLATKDFDEVDMAKRFAEEYDKDPDRSYGGGVVTVFKKLLSPKCRDVFEPARQQFNGKGSYGNGGAMRVAGISLAYSDVQDVKKFAKLSAELTHANSLGYNGAILQALAVHFALRGESDRYKFLDQLIGQMEDVEADDKSVADARMLGYEDRPFSKRLKKIKEFLEQGSVSRSDVLLELGNGIAALHSVPTAIYSFLRCMESHPDVPDSYNCLQRTIMYCILLGGDTDTIATMAGAMAGAFYGEEQVPPSWKESCEAYEEAEKLADALCERYHQSA
;
A
#
# COMPACT_ATOMS: atom_id res chain seq x y z
N MET A 1 -11.86 85.16 -5.68
CA MET A 1 -12.26 85.54 -4.31
C MET A 1 -12.00 84.32 -3.42
N PRO A 2 -11.32 84.45 -2.29
CA PRO A 2 -9.85 84.39 -2.15
C PRO A 2 -9.45 83.16 -1.27
N THR A 3 -8.22 82.81 -0.91
CA THR A 3 -7.01 83.55 -0.55
C THR A 3 -5.77 82.64 -0.66
N SER A 4 -4.68 83.22 -1.15
CA SER A 4 -3.30 82.81 -0.90
C SER A 4 -2.79 83.34 0.44
N GLY A 5 -1.88 82.57 1.08
CA GLY A 5 -0.62 83.10 1.59
C GLY A 5 -0.48 83.34 3.10
N THR A 6 0.67 82.89 3.63
CA THR A 6 1.57 83.55 4.63
C THR A 6 2.76 82.59 4.82
N SER A 7 4.02 82.83 4.42
CA SER A 7 5.01 83.87 4.78
C SER A 7 5.75 83.65 6.11
N GLY A 8 7.08 83.52 6.05
CA GLY A 8 7.99 84.32 6.89
C GLY A 8 8.86 83.63 7.96
N GLY A 9 10.14 84.05 8.03
CA GLY A 9 11.07 83.94 9.19
C GLY A 9 12.06 82.77 9.09
N ARG A 10 13.37 82.86 8.78
CA ARG A 10 14.51 83.73 9.16
C ARG A 10 15.07 83.51 10.59
N GLN A 11 16.39 83.23 10.60
CA GLN A 11 17.44 83.55 11.59
C GLN A 11 17.91 82.52 12.65
N GLY A 12 19.23 82.56 12.89
CA GLY A 12 20.00 82.03 14.04
C GLY A 12 20.97 80.90 13.66
N GLU A 13 22.24 81.17 13.29
CA GLU A 13 23.43 81.22 14.19
C GLU A 13 23.60 79.94 15.01
N SER A 14 24.68 79.15 14.92
CA SER A 14 26.08 79.44 15.26
C SER A 14 26.86 78.13 15.08
N GLY A 15 28.12 78.13 14.66
CA GLY A 15 29.22 77.92 15.59
C GLY A 15 29.89 76.55 15.38
N GLU A 16 31.11 76.60 14.83
CA GLU A 16 32.30 75.79 15.18
C GLU A 16 32.14 74.25 15.23
N GLY A 17 32.94 73.44 14.54
CA GLY A 17 34.40 73.52 14.48
C GLY A 17 34.99 72.25 15.10
N ALA A 18 35.57 71.39 14.25
CA ALA A 18 36.57 70.36 14.56
C ALA A 18 36.24 69.31 15.65
N GLY A 19 35.78 68.13 15.21
CA GLY A 19 35.65 66.95 16.07
C GLY A 19 35.71 65.63 15.33
N LEU A 20 36.91 65.07 15.23
CA LEU A 20 37.20 63.63 15.12
C LEU A 20 36.82 62.91 13.81
N ARG A 21 37.86 62.82 12.97
CA ARG A 21 38.19 61.65 12.15
C ARG A 21 38.02 60.35 12.98
N ARG A 22 36.85 59.67 12.95
CA ARG A 22 36.71 58.25 13.35
C ARG A 22 35.32 57.60 13.16
N THR A 23 34.50 57.93 12.16
CA THR A 23 33.19 57.23 12.00
C THR A 23 32.76 56.88 10.58
N ALA A 24 33.68 56.81 9.61
CA ALA A 24 33.36 56.37 8.24
C ALA A 24 33.51 54.85 7.98
N ARG A 25 33.82 54.02 9.00
CA ARG A 25 33.97 52.54 8.84
C ARG A 25 32.88 51.70 9.49
N LEU A 26 31.88 52.28 10.17
CA LEU A 26 30.81 51.51 10.82
C LEU A 26 29.46 51.47 10.08
N THR A 27 29.23 52.33 9.08
CA THR A 27 27.95 52.37 8.35
C THR A 27 27.90 51.45 7.12
N TRP A 28 29.04 50.99 6.60
CA TRP A 28 29.08 49.96 5.55
C TRP A 28 28.87 48.54 6.09
N ARG A 29 29.28 48.26 7.33
CA ARG A 29 29.12 46.93 7.95
C ARG A 29 27.71 46.63 8.47
N LYS A 30 26.85 47.65 8.69
CA LYS A 30 25.44 47.42 9.06
C LYS A 30 24.51 47.27 7.85
N ARG A 31 24.71 47.99 6.74
CA ARG A 31 23.94 47.76 5.49
C ARG A 31 24.31 46.45 4.77
N SER A 32 25.49 45.89 5.03
CA SER A 32 25.92 44.58 4.51
C SER A 32 25.33 43.39 5.29
N LYS A 33 25.04 43.57 6.58
CA LYS A 33 24.44 42.52 7.43
C LYS A 33 22.92 42.41 7.29
N GLU A 34 22.25 43.49 6.91
CA GLU A 34 20.79 43.49 6.70
C GLU A 34 20.38 42.91 5.32
N ARG A 35 21.27 42.99 4.32
CA ARG A 35 21.06 42.35 2.99
C ARG A 35 21.35 40.84 2.96
N ARG A 36 21.86 40.25 4.05
CA ARG A 36 22.19 38.81 4.13
C ARG A 36 21.14 37.96 4.87
N ARG A 37 20.03 38.54 5.33
CA ARG A 37 18.94 37.82 6.01
C ARG A 37 17.69 37.57 5.17
N GLY A 38 17.78 37.73 3.85
CA GLY A 38 16.65 37.53 2.94
C GLY A 38 17.00 36.86 1.61
N ARG A 39 18.00 35.97 1.58
CA ARG A 39 18.12 35.04 0.45
C ARG A 39 17.21 33.86 0.77
N ALA A 40 15.95 33.96 0.35
CA ALA A 40 15.15 32.77 0.09
C ALA A 40 16.00 31.88 -0.83
N GLU A 41 16.23 30.63 -0.44
CA GLU A 41 16.85 29.64 -1.32
C GLU A 41 16.08 29.66 -2.64
N ALA A 42 16.80 29.81 -3.75
CA ALA A 42 16.19 29.69 -5.06
C ALA A 42 15.53 28.31 -5.12
N PRO A 43 14.25 28.19 -5.54
CA PRO A 43 13.59 26.90 -5.61
C PRO A 43 14.44 25.95 -6.46
N PRO A 44 14.59 24.68 -6.06
CA PRO A 44 15.42 23.74 -6.77
C PRO A 44 14.99 23.67 -8.24
N PRO A 45 15.93 23.55 -9.19
CA PRO A 45 15.60 23.53 -10.61
C PRO A 45 14.58 22.42 -10.89
N GLN A 46 13.52 22.74 -11.65
CA GLN A 46 12.34 21.87 -11.89
C GLN A 46 12.72 20.42 -12.26
N ARG A 47 13.81 20.23 -13.01
CA ARG A 47 14.34 18.92 -13.40
C ARG A 47 14.80 18.05 -12.21
N LYS A 48 15.32 18.64 -11.13
CA LYS A 48 15.68 17.91 -9.89
C LYS A 48 14.45 17.52 -9.08
N MET A 49 13.40 18.34 -9.07
CA MET A 49 12.14 18.00 -8.40
C MET A 49 11.41 16.86 -9.10
N ALA A 50 11.35 16.90 -10.44
CA ALA A 50 10.77 15.82 -11.26
C ALA A 50 11.52 14.49 -11.05
N ALA A 51 12.86 14.50 -11.06
CA ALA A 51 13.66 13.31 -10.80
C ALA A 51 13.41 12.74 -9.39
N LYS A 52 13.33 13.59 -8.36
CA LYS A 52 13.03 13.16 -6.98
C LYS A 52 11.61 12.58 -6.85
N ALA A 53 10.63 13.19 -7.52
CA ALA A 53 9.26 12.69 -7.53
C ALA A 53 9.15 11.34 -8.26
N SER A 54 9.90 11.15 -9.34
CA SER A 54 10.00 9.88 -10.06
C SER A 54 10.59 8.77 -9.18
N LEU A 55 11.68 9.05 -8.47
CA LEU A 55 12.31 8.08 -7.55
C LEU A 55 11.37 7.70 -6.39
N LEU A 56 10.71 8.69 -5.79
CA LEU A 56 9.73 8.42 -4.72
C LEU A 56 8.57 7.56 -5.22
N ARG A 57 8.10 7.79 -6.44
CA ARG A 57 7.03 7.00 -7.04
C ARG A 57 7.46 5.57 -7.31
N GLN A 58 8.66 5.38 -7.88
CA GLN A 58 9.22 4.04 -8.09
C GLN A 58 9.36 3.27 -6.77
N SER A 59 9.90 3.91 -5.73
CA SER A 59 9.98 3.34 -4.39
C SER A 59 8.60 2.93 -3.86
N ARG A 60 7.57 3.76 -4.03
CA ARG A 60 6.19 3.44 -3.62
C ARG A 60 5.56 2.29 -4.42
N CYS A 61 5.83 2.21 -5.74
CA CYS A 61 5.37 1.10 -6.57
C CYS A 61 5.99 -0.22 -6.13
N ARG A 62 7.31 -0.23 -5.92
CA ARG A 62 8.04 -1.40 -5.39
C ARG A 62 7.56 -1.77 -4.00
N GLY A 63 7.48 -0.79 -3.11
CA GLY A 63 6.94 -0.95 -1.77
C GLY A 63 5.56 -1.60 -1.79
N CYS A 64 4.66 -1.17 -2.68
CA CYS A 64 3.32 -1.72 -2.80
C CYS A 64 3.32 -3.22 -3.15
N LEU A 65 4.00 -3.64 -4.23
CA LEU A 65 3.99 -5.05 -4.63
C LEU A 65 4.80 -5.94 -3.67
N LEU A 66 5.92 -5.44 -3.14
CA LEU A 66 6.69 -6.17 -2.13
C LEU A 66 5.94 -6.26 -0.81
N GLY A 67 5.26 -5.21 -0.38
CA GLY A 67 4.43 -5.22 0.83
C GLY A 67 3.29 -6.23 0.72
N ALA A 68 2.64 -6.32 -0.44
CA ALA A 68 1.65 -7.36 -0.73
C ALA A 68 2.26 -8.77 -0.63
N LEU A 69 3.36 -9.02 -1.36
CA LEU A 69 4.08 -10.29 -1.33
C LEU A 69 4.51 -10.70 0.08
N LEU A 70 5.05 -9.77 0.87
CA LEU A 70 5.41 -10.02 2.26
C LEU A 70 4.18 -10.41 3.08
N GLY A 71 3.06 -9.72 2.89
CA GLY A 71 1.81 -10.03 3.57
C GLY A 71 1.34 -11.46 3.32
N ASP A 72 1.30 -11.85 2.04
CA ASP A 72 0.95 -13.20 1.59
C ASP A 72 1.92 -14.25 2.17
N CYS A 73 3.22 -14.18 1.83
CA CYS A 73 4.20 -15.20 2.22
C CYS A 73 4.35 -15.36 3.74
N LEU A 74 4.32 -14.26 4.52
CA LEU A 74 4.41 -14.35 5.98
C LEU A 74 3.09 -14.76 6.61
N GLY A 75 1.97 -14.29 6.06
CA GLY A 75 0.61 -14.60 6.54
C GLY A 75 0.19 -16.03 6.27
N GLY A 76 0.62 -16.65 5.17
CA GLY A 76 0.27 -18.03 4.83
C GLY A 76 0.75 -19.06 5.85
N GLY A 77 1.79 -18.72 6.64
CA GLY A 77 2.23 -19.56 7.77
C GLY A 77 1.23 -19.66 8.93
N PHE A 78 0.19 -18.82 8.94
CA PHE A 78 -0.78 -18.68 10.03
C PHE A 78 -2.24 -18.74 9.55
N GLU A 79 -2.48 -19.05 8.28
CA GLU A 79 -3.80 -19.06 7.65
C GLU A 79 -4.79 -19.96 8.42
N ALA A 80 -6.05 -19.52 8.50
CA ALA A 80 -7.17 -20.17 9.16
C ALA A 80 -7.01 -20.40 10.68
N ARG A 81 -5.97 -19.84 11.32
CA ARG A 81 -5.81 -19.95 12.78
C ARG A 81 -6.70 -18.97 13.50
N GLU A 82 -7.51 -19.48 14.45
CA GLU A 82 -8.39 -18.64 15.27
C GLU A 82 -7.63 -17.61 16.13
N SER A 83 -6.42 -17.96 16.58
CA SER A 83 -5.57 -17.04 17.32
C SER A 83 -4.09 -17.26 17.06
N VAL A 84 -3.35 -16.16 17.02
CA VAL A 84 -1.89 -16.14 16.90
C VAL A 84 -1.32 -15.37 18.10
N SER A 85 -0.35 -15.98 18.79
CA SER A 85 0.30 -15.35 19.94
C SER A 85 1.46 -14.47 19.48
N ALA A 86 1.67 -13.33 20.18
CA ALA A 86 2.78 -12.42 19.90
C ALA A 86 4.14 -13.11 20.03
N ALA A 87 4.30 -13.98 21.03
CA ALA A 87 5.55 -14.73 21.25
C ALA A 87 5.88 -15.66 20.08
N GLU A 88 4.87 -16.35 19.54
CA GLU A 88 5.04 -17.24 18.40
C GLU A 88 5.40 -16.48 17.13
N LEU A 89 4.66 -15.41 16.82
CA LEU A 89 4.94 -14.58 15.66
C LEU A 89 6.34 -13.96 15.74
N LEU A 90 6.74 -13.47 16.92
CA LEU A 90 8.08 -12.94 17.14
C LEU A 90 9.16 -13.99 16.91
N ARG A 91 8.94 -15.24 17.34
CA ARG A 91 9.86 -16.35 17.07
C ARG A 91 9.96 -16.64 15.57
N PHE A 92 8.83 -16.61 14.86
CA PHE A 92 8.79 -16.79 13.40
C PHE A 92 9.59 -15.71 12.67
N VAL A 93 9.28 -14.42 12.89
CA VAL A 93 9.98 -13.32 12.17
C VAL A 93 11.46 -13.20 12.54
N ARG A 94 11.87 -13.61 13.74
CA ARG A 94 13.28 -13.66 14.16
C ARG A 94 14.05 -14.83 13.55
N ALA A 95 13.35 -15.87 13.10
CA ALA A 95 13.97 -17.01 12.44
C ALA A 95 14.26 -16.75 10.94
N LEU A 96 13.71 -15.67 10.37
CA LEU A 96 14.00 -15.27 9.00
C LEU A 96 15.50 -14.97 8.82
N PRO A 97 16.12 -15.42 7.71
CA PRO A 97 17.53 -15.17 7.43
C PRO A 97 17.90 -13.69 7.60
N SER A 98 19.02 -13.45 8.26
CA SER A 98 19.65 -12.12 8.24
C SER A 98 20.40 -11.96 6.92
N PRO A 99 20.42 -10.76 6.30
CA PRO A 99 21.25 -10.54 5.13
C PRO A 99 22.70 -10.92 5.48
N PRO A 100 23.44 -11.57 4.56
CA PRO A 100 24.84 -11.84 4.80
C PRO A 100 25.52 -10.50 5.12
N ARG A 101 26.12 -10.41 6.33
CA ARG A 101 26.88 -9.21 6.70
C ARG A 101 27.92 -9.02 5.61
N GLY A 102 27.87 -7.88 4.91
CA GLY A 102 28.82 -7.52 3.86
C GLY A 102 30.24 -7.70 4.36
N GLY A 103 30.85 -8.82 3.97
CA GLY A 103 32.26 -9.09 4.14
C GLY A 103 32.96 -8.56 2.89
N SER A 104 33.86 -7.60 3.09
CA SER A 104 34.88 -7.20 2.14
C SER A 104 35.37 -8.40 1.32
N ALA A 105 35.49 -8.22 0.01
CA ALA A 105 36.22 -9.13 -0.86
C ALA A 105 37.55 -9.49 -0.20
N ALA A 106 37.71 -10.76 0.16
CA ALA A 106 38.99 -11.35 0.54
C ALA A 106 39.31 -12.38 -0.54
N GLU A 107 40.53 -12.28 -1.06
CA GLU A 107 41.06 -13.02 -2.19
C GLU A 107 41.03 -14.56 -1.99
N PRO A 108 41.05 -15.34 -3.09
CA PRO A 108 41.04 -16.79 -3.01
C PRO A 108 42.42 -17.31 -2.57
N GLY A 109 42.50 -17.78 -1.32
CA GLY A 109 43.68 -18.45 -0.76
C GLY A 109 43.41 -19.92 -0.42
N GLU A 110 44.06 -20.79 -1.19
CA GLU A 110 44.53 -22.16 -0.92
C GLU A 110 43.64 -23.18 -0.18
N GLU A 111 43.34 -24.27 -0.89
CA GLU A 111 42.86 -25.54 -0.35
C GLU A 111 43.87 -26.13 0.64
N SER A 112 43.38 -26.43 1.84
CA SER A 112 44.06 -27.31 2.80
C SER A 112 43.05 -28.30 3.37
N SER A 113 43.25 -29.56 3.00
CA SER A 113 42.59 -30.75 3.52
C SER A 113 42.90 -30.97 5.01
N GLY A 114 41.88 -31.13 5.85
CA GLY A 114 42.10 -31.51 7.24
C GLY A 114 40.83 -31.68 8.08
N GLY A 115 40.35 -32.92 8.16
CA GLY A 115 39.76 -33.60 9.33
C GLY A 115 38.86 -32.86 10.33
N GLY A 116 37.67 -33.45 10.54
CA GLY A 116 37.18 -33.70 11.90
C GLY A 116 36.05 -32.80 12.40
N GLY A 117 34.82 -33.29 12.24
CA GLY A 117 33.67 -33.05 13.13
C GLY A 117 33.05 -31.66 13.08
N LYS A 118 31.76 -31.57 12.68
CA LYS A 118 30.86 -30.49 13.12
C LYS A 118 29.39 -30.73 12.74
N SER A 119 28.57 -30.61 13.78
CA SER A 119 27.20 -30.08 13.81
C SER A 119 26.27 -30.41 12.65
N GLU A 120 25.39 -31.38 12.91
CA GLU A 120 24.02 -31.33 12.40
C GLU A 120 23.35 -30.05 12.92
N GLY A 121 23.20 -29.08 12.04
CA GLY A 121 22.60 -27.79 12.33
C GLY A 121 22.51 -26.93 11.08
N GLY A 122 22.23 -27.55 9.93
CA GLY A 122 21.97 -26.83 8.69
C GLY A 122 20.72 -26.00 8.85
N ARG A 123 20.86 -24.67 8.98
CA ARG A 123 19.74 -23.75 8.74
C ARG A 123 19.37 -23.87 7.27
N VAL A 124 18.43 -24.75 6.97
CA VAL A 124 17.68 -24.66 5.72
C VAL A 124 16.93 -23.34 5.80
N SER A 125 17.39 -22.33 5.06
CA SER A 125 16.64 -21.09 4.85
C SER A 125 15.36 -21.47 4.13
N LYS A 126 14.26 -21.62 4.87
CA LYS A 126 12.97 -21.96 4.31
C LYS A 126 12.45 -20.74 3.55
N ILE A 127 12.53 -20.78 2.22
CA ILE A 127 11.81 -19.83 1.37
C ILE A 127 10.31 -19.99 1.68
N LEU A 128 9.66 -18.87 1.94
CA LEU A 128 8.23 -18.76 2.16
C LEU A 128 7.56 -18.68 0.79
N CYS A 129 6.76 -19.68 0.46
CA CYS A 129 6.00 -19.69 -0.78
C CYS A 129 4.86 -18.67 -0.71
N TYR A 130 4.53 -18.07 -1.86
CA TYR A 130 3.33 -17.25 -2.00
C TYR A 130 2.09 -18.12 -2.32
N SER A 131 0.89 -17.57 -2.13
CA SER A 131 -0.41 -18.23 -2.40
C SER A 131 -1.11 -17.66 -3.65
N ASP A 132 -2.41 -17.91 -3.82
CA ASP A 132 -3.18 -17.39 -4.94
C ASP A 132 -3.28 -15.86 -4.95
N ASP A 133 -3.13 -15.21 -3.79
CA ASP A 133 -3.00 -13.76 -3.64
C ASP A 133 -1.95 -13.18 -4.60
N THR A 134 -0.70 -13.62 -4.46
CA THR A 134 0.40 -13.17 -5.31
C THR A 134 0.28 -13.71 -6.73
N ALA A 135 -0.16 -14.96 -6.91
CA ALA A 135 -0.28 -15.57 -8.24
C ALA A 135 -1.23 -14.75 -9.15
N LEU A 136 -2.40 -14.38 -8.60
CA LEU A 136 -3.38 -13.58 -9.32
C LEU A 136 -2.99 -12.10 -9.37
N ALA A 137 -2.32 -11.55 -8.35
CA ALA A 137 -1.77 -10.19 -8.42
C ALA A 137 -0.74 -10.05 -9.56
N HIS A 138 0.21 -10.98 -9.68
CA HIS A 138 1.17 -11.01 -10.78
C HIS A 138 0.49 -11.18 -12.13
N SER A 139 -0.53 -12.04 -12.23
CA SER A 139 -1.30 -12.22 -13.46
C SER A 139 -2.04 -10.94 -13.90
N LEU A 140 -2.62 -10.21 -12.94
CA LEU A 140 -3.25 -8.91 -13.18
C LEU A 140 -2.23 -7.90 -13.70
N VAL A 141 -1.06 -7.79 -13.05
CA VAL A 141 -0.01 -6.87 -13.46
C VAL A 141 0.52 -7.21 -14.86
N ARG A 142 0.76 -8.50 -15.14
CA ARG A 142 1.19 -8.95 -16.47
C ARG A 142 0.19 -8.60 -17.57
N SER A 143 -1.11 -8.64 -17.27
CA SER A 143 -2.15 -8.21 -18.21
C SER A 143 -2.05 -6.71 -18.52
N LEU A 144 -1.92 -5.87 -17.48
CA LEU A 144 -1.77 -4.41 -17.61
C LEU A 144 -0.50 -4.00 -18.38
N LEU A 145 0.54 -4.84 -18.32
CA LEU A 145 1.80 -4.63 -19.05
C LEU A 145 1.74 -5.12 -20.49
N ALA A 146 0.94 -6.15 -20.78
CA ALA A 146 0.85 -6.76 -22.12
C ALA A 146 -0.08 -5.99 -23.07
N THR A 147 -1.13 -5.37 -22.55
CA THR A 147 -2.20 -4.75 -23.33
C THR A 147 -2.06 -3.24 -23.30
N LYS A 148 -2.55 -2.50 -24.32
CA LYS A 148 -2.39 -1.03 -24.39
C LYS A 148 -3.21 -0.32 -23.31
N ASP A 149 -4.45 -0.75 -23.18
CA ASP A 149 -5.47 -0.32 -22.23
C ASP A 149 -5.94 -1.56 -21.45
N PHE A 150 -6.75 -1.39 -20.40
CA PHE A 150 -7.34 -2.53 -19.68
C PHE A 150 -8.08 -3.47 -20.62
N ASP A 151 -7.76 -4.76 -20.57
CA ASP A 151 -8.36 -5.83 -21.37
C ASP A 151 -8.82 -6.96 -20.45
N GLU A 152 -10.13 -7.04 -20.22
CA GLU A 152 -10.75 -8.06 -19.40
C GLU A 152 -10.55 -9.47 -19.94
N VAL A 153 -10.40 -9.64 -21.26
CA VAL A 153 -10.27 -10.95 -21.90
C VAL A 153 -8.87 -11.51 -21.70
N ASP A 154 -7.83 -10.68 -21.93
CA ASP A 154 -6.44 -11.05 -21.62
C ASP A 154 -6.26 -11.34 -20.12
N MET A 155 -6.84 -10.49 -19.26
CA MET A 155 -6.75 -10.69 -17.80
C MET A 155 -7.43 -11.98 -17.34
N ALA A 156 -8.65 -12.27 -17.83
CA ALA A 156 -9.36 -13.49 -17.50
C ALA A 156 -8.61 -14.74 -17.96
N LYS A 157 -8.03 -14.68 -19.18
CA LYS A 157 -7.21 -15.76 -19.72
C LYS A 157 -5.99 -16.03 -18.83
N ARG A 158 -5.26 -14.99 -18.42
CA ARG A 158 -4.09 -15.13 -17.55
C ARG A 158 -4.42 -15.72 -16.19
N PHE A 159 -5.53 -15.32 -15.56
CA PHE A 159 -5.96 -15.95 -14.31
C PHE A 159 -6.21 -17.45 -14.47
N ALA A 160 -6.86 -17.82 -15.57
CA ALA A 160 -7.19 -19.22 -15.82
C ALA A 160 -5.95 -20.05 -16.19
N GLU A 161 -5.01 -19.49 -16.96
CA GLU A 161 -3.73 -20.13 -17.30
C GLU A 161 -2.79 -20.24 -16.08
N GLU A 162 -2.76 -19.24 -15.19
CA GLU A 162 -1.99 -19.32 -13.94
C GLU A 162 -2.52 -20.43 -13.03
N TYR A 163 -3.85 -20.55 -12.91
CA TYR A 163 -4.46 -21.67 -12.19
C TYR A 163 -4.14 -23.03 -12.83
N ASP A 164 -4.20 -23.16 -14.15
CA ASP A 164 -3.89 -24.42 -14.85
C ASP A 164 -2.42 -24.83 -14.66
N LYS A 165 -1.53 -23.84 -14.64
CA LYS A 165 -0.09 -24.04 -14.46
C LYS A 165 0.28 -24.47 -13.04
N ASP A 166 -0.34 -23.87 -12.02
CA ASP A 166 0.00 -24.13 -10.61
C ASP A 166 -1.28 -24.13 -9.74
N PRO A 167 -2.11 -25.20 -9.79
CA PRO A 167 -3.42 -25.23 -9.15
C PRO A 167 -3.36 -25.37 -7.62
N ASP A 168 -2.19 -25.69 -7.06
CA ASP A 168 -1.99 -26.01 -5.64
C ASP A 168 -1.64 -24.78 -4.79
N ARG A 169 -1.86 -23.57 -5.32
CA ARG A 169 -1.65 -22.26 -4.64
C ARG A 169 -2.80 -21.83 -3.72
N SER A 170 -3.49 -22.77 -3.08
CA SER A 170 -4.57 -22.47 -2.11
C SER A 170 -5.83 -21.77 -2.63
N TYR A 171 -6.09 -21.77 -3.94
CA TYR A 171 -7.30 -21.15 -4.50
C TYR A 171 -8.61 -21.61 -3.83
N GLY A 172 -9.48 -20.65 -3.52
CA GLY A 172 -10.82 -20.94 -3.01
C GLY A 172 -11.63 -21.88 -3.92
N GLY A 173 -12.24 -22.92 -3.35
CA GLY A 173 -12.92 -23.97 -4.13
C GLY A 173 -14.00 -23.48 -5.09
N GLY A 174 -14.67 -22.36 -4.76
CA GLY A 174 -15.58 -21.67 -5.67
C GLY A 174 -14.87 -21.19 -6.94
N VAL A 175 -13.80 -20.38 -6.80
CA VAL A 175 -13.16 -19.71 -7.93
C VAL A 175 -12.52 -20.68 -8.93
N VAL A 176 -12.11 -21.87 -8.49
CA VAL A 176 -11.65 -22.95 -9.37
C VAL A 176 -12.65 -23.26 -10.49
N THR A 177 -13.96 -23.22 -10.20
CA THR A 177 -15.00 -23.47 -11.22
C THR A 177 -15.03 -22.35 -12.26
N VAL A 178 -14.70 -21.12 -11.89
CA VAL A 178 -14.57 -19.99 -12.82
C VAL A 178 -13.40 -20.21 -13.77
N PHE A 179 -12.22 -20.55 -13.25
CA PHE A 179 -11.03 -20.78 -14.08
C PHE A 179 -11.25 -21.92 -15.09
N LYS A 180 -11.82 -23.05 -14.65
CA LYS A 180 -12.17 -24.17 -15.54
C LYS A 180 -13.13 -23.77 -16.67
N LYS A 181 -14.07 -22.87 -16.39
CA LYS A 181 -14.99 -22.33 -17.42
C LYS A 181 -14.29 -21.36 -18.35
N LEU A 182 -13.41 -20.49 -17.84
CA LEU A 182 -12.63 -19.54 -18.64
C LEU A 182 -11.67 -20.24 -19.61
N LEU A 183 -11.09 -21.38 -19.24
CA LEU A 183 -10.28 -22.22 -20.13
C LEU A 183 -11.10 -22.94 -21.21
N SER A 184 -12.42 -23.02 -21.05
CA SER A 184 -13.27 -23.72 -22.00
C SER A 184 -13.38 -22.92 -23.30
N PRO A 185 -13.20 -23.55 -24.49
CA PRO A 185 -13.43 -22.88 -25.78
C PRO A 185 -14.90 -22.46 -25.98
N LYS A 186 -15.79 -22.88 -25.08
CA LYS A 186 -17.21 -22.49 -25.04
C LYS A 186 -17.44 -21.14 -24.36
N CYS A 187 -16.46 -20.61 -23.61
CA CYS A 187 -16.58 -19.32 -22.95
C CYS A 187 -16.57 -18.21 -24.00
N ARG A 188 -17.66 -17.44 -24.08
CA ARG A 188 -17.80 -16.28 -24.98
C ARG A 188 -17.81 -14.95 -24.23
N ASP A 189 -18.28 -14.97 -23.00
CA ASP A 189 -18.34 -13.83 -22.09
C ASP A 189 -17.52 -14.17 -20.85
N VAL A 190 -16.40 -13.48 -20.66
CA VAL A 190 -15.44 -13.74 -19.57
C VAL A 190 -15.99 -13.41 -18.18
N PHE A 191 -17.10 -12.68 -18.07
CA PHE A 191 -17.76 -12.37 -16.81
C PHE A 191 -18.86 -13.38 -16.46
N GLU A 192 -19.35 -14.15 -17.43
CA GLU A 192 -20.44 -15.11 -17.23
C GLU A 192 -20.09 -16.21 -16.20
N PRO A 193 -18.88 -16.81 -16.20
CA PRO A 193 -18.51 -17.81 -15.19
C PRO A 193 -18.66 -17.31 -13.75
N ALA A 194 -18.26 -16.06 -13.50
CA ALA A 194 -18.36 -15.44 -12.18
C ALA A 194 -19.80 -15.16 -11.78
N ARG A 195 -20.65 -14.71 -12.72
CA ARG A 195 -22.08 -14.49 -12.47
C ARG A 195 -22.83 -15.77 -12.11
N GLN A 196 -22.41 -16.92 -12.62
CA GLN A 196 -23.04 -18.21 -12.33
C GLN A 196 -22.70 -18.78 -10.95
N GLN A 197 -21.69 -18.24 -10.27
CA GLN A 197 -21.31 -18.68 -8.93
C GLN A 197 -22.45 -18.53 -7.93
N PHE A 198 -22.49 -19.41 -6.93
CA PHE A 198 -23.45 -19.36 -5.80
C PHE A 198 -24.91 -19.17 -6.26
N ASN A 199 -25.34 -20.00 -7.21
CA ASN A 199 -26.71 -19.99 -7.75
C ASN A 199 -27.09 -18.63 -8.38
N GLY A 200 -26.15 -17.99 -9.08
CA GLY A 200 -26.38 -16.71 -9.73
C GLY A 200 -26.13 -15.47 -8.86
N LYS A 201 -25.74 -15.66 -7.59
CA LYS A 201 -25.52 -14.56 -6.64
C LYS A 201 -24.12 -13.94 -6.74
N GLY A 202 -23.17 -14.66 -7.34
CA GLY A 202 -21.77 -14.26 -7.40
C GLY A 202 -21.02 -14.46 -6.07
N SER A 203 -19.69 -14.49 -6.13
CA SER A 203 -18.83 -14.57 -4.94
C SER A 203 -18.75 -13.22 -4.23
N TYR A 204 -18.93 -13.22 -2.90
CA TYR A 204 -18.62 -12.07 -2.01
C TYR A 204 -17.24 -12.19 -1.33
N GLY A 205 -16.44 -13.17 -1.73
CA GLY A 205 -15.09 -13.39 -1.22
C GLY A 205 -14.16 -12.20 -1.50
N ASN A 206 -13.03 -12.17 -0.80
CA ASN A 206 -12.03 -11.11 -0.89
C ASN A 206 -11.00 -11.32 -2.01
N GLY A 207 -11.08 -12.43 -2.76
CA GLY A 207 -10.12 -12.73 -3.82
C GLY A 207 -10.06 -11.67 -4.92
N GLY A 208 -11.14 -10.91 -5.14
CA GLY A 208 -11.11 -9.72 -5.99
C GLY A 208 -10.19 -8.61 -5.46
N ALA A 209 -10.19 -8.40 -4.14
CA ALA A 209 -9.45 -7.35 -3.45
C ALA A 209 -7.99 -7.71 -3.23
N MET A 210 -7.66 -8.97 -2.92
CA MET A 210 -6.28 -9.40 -2.64
C MET A 210 -5.29 -9.10 -3.79
N ARG A 211 -5.79 -9.10 -5.03
CA ARG A 211 -4.98 -8.92 -6.26
C ARG A 211 -5.04 -7.50 -6.86
N VAL A 212 -5.87 -6.61 -6.34
CA VAL A 212 -6.29 -5.38 -7.06
C VAL A 212 -5.26 -4.25 -7.05
N ALA A 213 -4.22 -4.33 -6.21
CA ALA A 213 -3.27 -3.24 -5.98
C ALA A 213 -2.63 -2.71 -7.28
N GLY A 214 -2.33 -3.59 -8.24
CA GLY A 214 -1.76 -3.21 -9.55
C GLY A 214 -2.62 -2.23 -10.35
N ILE A 215 -3.95 -2.24 -10.18
CA ILE A 215 -4.85 -1.25 -10.80
C ILE A 215 -4.53 0.17 -10.30
N SER A 216 -4.26 0.32 -9.01
CA SER A 216 -3.97 1.64 -8.41
C SER A 216 -2.56 2.14 -8.74
N LEU A 217 -1.65 1.21 -9.06
CA LEU A 217 -0.33 1.54 -9.59
C LEU A 217 -0.41 1.99 -11.06
N ALA A 218 -1.36 1.47 -11.84
CA ALA A 218 -1.53 1.82 -13.25
C ALA A 218 -2.33 3.12 -13.44
N TYR A 219 -3.45 3.29 -12.73
CA TYR A 219 -4.39 4.38 -13.00
C TYR A 219 -4.33 5.49 -11.95
N SER A 220 -4.15 6.73 -12.40
CA SER A 220 -4.04 7.91 -11.53
C SER A 220 -5.36 8.65 -11.31
N ASP A 221 -6.32 8.49 -12.21
CA ASP A 221 -7.68 9.01 -12.03
C ASP A 221 -8.50 8.09 -11.13
N VAL A 222 -9.23 8.67 -10.17
CA VAL A 222 -10.00 7.89 -9.18
C VAL A 222 -11.18 7.14 -9.82
N GLN A 223 -11.76 7.66 -10.90
CA GLN A 223 -12.86 6.98 -11.59
C GLN A 223 -12.33 5.77 -12.36
N ASP A 224 -11.17 5.88 -13.00
CA ASP A 224 -10.50 4.75 -13.65
C ASP A 224 -10.11 3.66 -12.64
N VAL A 225 -9.59 4.06 -11.46
CA VAL A 225 -9.31 3.10 -10.37
C VAL A 225 -10.57 2.35 -9.97
N LYS A 226 -11.70 3.03 -9.72
CA LYS A 226 -12.97 2.37 -9.37
C LYS A 226 -13.47 1.46 -10.50
N LYS A 227 -13.45 1.96 -11.74
CA LYS A 227 -13.92 1.23 -12.92
C LYS A 227 -13.12 -0.05 -13.15
N PHE A 228 -11.80 0.03 -13.21
CA PHE A 228 -10.96 -1.13 -13.51
C PHE A 228 -10.77 -2.06 -12.32
N ALA A 229 -10.85 -1.56 -11.08
CA ALA A 229 -10.96 -2.41 -9.90
C ALA A 229 -12.24 -3.27 -9.97
N LYS A 230 -13.39 -2.65 -10.28
CA LYS A 230 -14.66 -3.37 -10.47
C LYS A 230 -14.56 -4.42 -11.57
N LEU A 231 -14.17 -4.04 -12.78
CA LEU A 231 -14.08 -4.95 -13.92
C LEU A 231 -13.09 -6.11 -13.65
N SER A 232 -11.91 -5.82 -13.08
CA SER A 232 -10.94 -6.88 -12.74
C SER A 232 -11.47 -7.85 -11.66
N ALA A 233 -12.28 -7.37 -10.73
CA ALA A 233 -12.90 -8.18 -9.69
C ALA A 233 -14.05 -9.04 -10.24
N GLU A 234 -14.91 -8.47 -11.10
CA GLU A 234 -16.07 -9.13 -11.71
C GLU A 234 -15.72 -10.36 -12.56
N LEU A 235 -14.47 -10.49 -13.01
CA LEU A 235 -13.94 -11.71 -13.64
C LEU A 235 -14.06 -12.95 -12.76
N THR A 236 -14.10 -12.80 -11.43
CA THR A 236 -14.28 -13.91 -10.48
C THR A 236 -15.32 -13.66 -9.39
N HIS A 237 -15.66 -12.39 -9.11
CA HIS A 237 -16.50 -11.95 -8.01
C HIS A 237 -17.63 -11.04 -8.52
N ALA A 238 -18.76 -11.63 -8.90
CA ALA A 238 -19.91 -10.90 -9.45
C ALA A 238 -20.91 -10.37 -8.40
N ASN A 239 -20.71 -10.67 -7.12
CA ASN A 239 -21.50 -10.07 -6.04
C ASN A 239 -20.90 -8.71 -5.67
N SER A 240 -21.75 -7.72 -5.41
CA SER A 240 -21.30 -6.37 -5.04
C SER A 240 -20.42 -6.33 -3.82
N LEU A 241 -20.65 -7.20 -2.82
CA LEU A 241 -19.77 -7.24 -1.67
C LEU A 241 -18.35 -7.68 -2.05
N GLY A 242 -18.20 -8.54 -3.06
CA GLY A 242 -16.90 -8.95 -3.57
C GLY A 242 -16.21 -7.83 -4.35
N TYR A 243 -16.86 -7.29 -5.39
CA TYR A 243 -16.22 -6.26 -6.22
C TYR A 243 -16.13 -4.88 -5.54
N ASN A 244 -17.05 -4.51 -4.64
CA ASN A 244 -16.95 -3.27 -3.86
C ASN A 244 -15.82 -3.35 -2.83
N GLY A 245 -15.53 -4.54 -2.30
CA GLY A 245 -14.32 -4.75 -1.50
C GLY A 245 -13.04 -4.54 -2.31
N ALA A 246 -13.01 -4.99 -3.57
CA ALA A 246 -11.89 -4.72 -4.47
C ALA A 246 -11.76 -3.22 -4.82
N ILE A 247 -12.87 -2.53 -5.07
CA ILE A 247 -12.90 -1.08 -5.27
C ILE A 247 -12.33 -0.37 -4.02
N LEU A 248 -12.80 -0.75 -2.83
CA LEU A 248 -12.33 -0.15 -1.57
C LEU A 248 -10.82 -0.36 -1.37
N GLN A 249 -10.33 -1.58 -1.57
CA GLN A 249 -8.89 -1.88 -1.45
C GLN A 249 -8.07 -1.08 -2.46
N ALA A 250 -8.52 -0.96 -3.71
CA ALA A 250 -7.86 -0.15 -4.73
C ALA A 250 -7.84 1.34 -4.32
N LEU A 251 -8.97 1.90 -3.87
CA LEU A 251 -9.04 3.28 -3.38
C LEU A 251 -8.07 3.52 -2.21
N ALA A 252 -7.95 2.57 -1.29
CA ALA A 252 -7.05 2.69 -0.15
C ALA A 252 -5.57 2.72 -0.60
N VAL A 253 -5.16 1.83 -1.51
CA VAL A 253 -3.82 1.88 -2.13
C VAL A 253 -3.61 3.21 -2.88
N HIS A 254 -4.61 3.64 -3.63
CA HIS A 254 -4.58 4.88 -4.42
C HIS A 254 -4.36 6.15 -3.56
N PHE A 255 -5.01 6.24 -2.39
CA PHE A 255 -4.76 7.34 -1.45
C PHE A 255 -3.43 7.18 -0.71
N ALA A 256 -3.02 5.96 -0.39
CA ALA A 256 -1.73 5.67 0.22
C ALA A 256 -0.56 6.12 -0.68
N LEU A 257 -0.63 5.87 -1.99
CA LEU A 257 0.35 6.31 -2.99
C LEU A 257 0.55 7.83 -3.05
N ARG A 258 -0.49 8.60 -2.71
CA ARG A 258 -0.41 10.08 -2.65
C ARG A 258 0.21 10.60 -1.36
N GLY A 259 0.52 9.73 -0.42
CA GLY A 259 1.14 10.09 0.85
C GLY A 259 0.20 10.85 1.79
N GLU A 260 -1.10 10.56 1.77
CA GLU A 260 -2.05 11.09 2.76
C GLU A 260 -1.71 10.55 4.15
N SER A 261 -1.16 11.42 4.99
CA SER A 261 -0.63 11.05 6.33
C SER A 261 -1.64 11.31 7.45
N ASP A 262 -2.70 12.07 7.17
CA ASP A 262 -3.80 12.26 8.09
C ASP A 262 -4.77 11.08 7.99
N ARG A 263 -4.79 10.23 9.02
CA ARG A 263 -5.65 9.04 9.10
C ARG A 263 -7.13 9.36 8.99
N TYR A 264 -7.58 10.49 9.53
CA TYR A 264 -8.99 10.88 9.49
C TYR A 264 -9.37 11.36 8.09
N LYS A 265 -8.51 12.15 7.46
CA LYS A 265 -8.72 12.58 6.08
C LYS A 265 -8.69 11.40 5.11
N PHE A 266 -7.79 10.45 5.31
CA PHE A 266 -7.75 9.20 4.53
C PHE A 266 -9.08 8.44 4.63
N LEU A 267 -9.63 8.29 5.85
CA LEU A 267 -10.92 7.64 6.07
C LEU A 267 -12.08 8.42 5.46
N ASP A 268 -12.12 9.75 5.61
CA ASP A 268 -13.20 10.58 5.06
C ASP A 268 -13.22 10.50 3.53
N GLN A 269 -12.05 10.42 2.88
CA GLN A 269 -11.95 10.19 1.43
C GLN A 269 -12.52 8.81 1.04
N LEU A 270 -12.18 7.75 1.77
CA LEU A 270 -12.71 6.41 1.51
C LEU A 270 -14.22 6.34 1.74
N ILE A 271 -14.71 6.90 2.85
CA ILE A 271 -16.15 6.94 3.17
C ILE A 271 -16.91 7.66 2.07
N GLY A 272 -16.44 8.84 1.64
CA GLY A 272 -17.09 9.60 0.56
C GLY A 272 -17.17 8.81 -0.75
N GLN A 273 -16.07 8.14 -1.15
CA GLN A 273 -16.09 7.31 -2.36
C GLN A 273 -16.99 6.07 -2.22
N MET A 274 -16.99 5.42 -1.06
CA MET A 274 -17.79 4.21 -0.84
C MET A 274 -19.28 4.50 -0.67
N GLU A 275 -19.67 5.65 -0.12
CA GLU A 275 -21.08 6.04 -0.05
C GLU A 275 -21.69 6.20 -1.44
N ASP A 276 -20.91 6.72 -2.40
CA ASP A 276 -21.31 6.81 -3.81
C ASP A 276 -21.35 5.42 -4.48
N VAL A 277 -20.34 4.59 -4.24
CA VAL A 277 -20.25 3.22 -4.80
C VAL A 277 -21.38 2.32 -4.29
N GLU A 278 -21.71 2.41 -3.01
CA GLU A 278 -22.73 1.57 -2.37
C GLU A 278 -24.16 2.11 -2.57
N ALA A 279 -24.33 3.30 -3.15
CA ALA A 279 -25.65 3.83 -3.50
C ALA A 279 -26.29 3.16 -4.73
N ASP A 280 -25.54 2.35 -5.47
CA ASP A 280 -26.03 1.57 -6.60
C ASP A 280 -27.09 0.53 -6.19
N ASP A 281 -28.16 0.39 -6.99
CA ASP A 281 -29.30 -0.49 -6.68
C ASP A 281 -28.89 -1.96 -6.52
N LYS A 282 -27.93 -2.45 -7.33
CA LYS A 282 -27.42 -3.81 -7.21
C LYS A 282 -26.61 -3.95 -5.92
N SER A 283 -25.82 -2.94 -5.56
CA SER A 283 -25.10 -2.92 -4.28
C SER A 283 -26.04 -3.12 -3.09
N VAL A 284 -27.11 -2.33 -3.04
CA VAL A 284 -28.12 -2.41 -1.97
C VAL A 284 -28.82 -3.77 -1.97
N ALA A 285 -29.21 -4.29 -3.13
CA ALA A 285 -29.90 -5.57 -3.24
C ALA A 285 -29.04 -6.75 -2.77
N ASP A 286 -27.78 -6.81 -3.20
CA ASP A 286 -26.83 -7.87 -2.81
C ASP A 286 -26.54 -7.83 -1.29
N ALA A 287 -26.38 -6.63 -0.71
CA ALA A 287 -26.14 -6.46 0.73
C ALA A 287 -27.33 -6.94 1.57
N ARG A 288 -28.55 -6.51 1.23
CA ARG A 288 -29.79 -6.92 1.91
C ARG A 288 -30.04 -8.42 1.79
N MET A 289 -29.72 -9.03 0.65
CA MET A 289 -29.86 -10.47 0.44
C MET A 289 -29.01 -11.28 1.44
N LEU A 290 -27.90 -10.72 1.91
CA LEU A 290 -27.01 -11.33 2.89
C LEU A 290 -27.26 -10.84 4.32
N GLY A 291 -28.32 -10.07 4.55
CA GLY A 291 -28.72 -9.58 5.87
C GLY A 291 -27.94 -8.36 6.36
N TYR A 292 -27.21 -7.68 5.49
CA TYR A 292 -26.51 -6.44 5.81
C TYR A 292 -27.38 -5.22 5.54
N GLU A 293 -26.99 -4.08 6.12
CA GLU A 293 -27.55 -2.77 5.72
C GLU A 293 -27.08 -2.36 4.32
N ASP A 294 -27.67 -1.28 3.80
CA ASP A 294 -27.48 -0.80 2.42
C ASP A 294 -26.03 -0.40 2.10
N ARG A 295 -25.25 0.02 3.10
CA ARG A 295 -23.87 0.54 2.92
C ARG A 295 -22.88 -0.10 3.90
N PRO A 296 -22.64 -1.42 3.78
CA PRO A 296 -21.93 -2.18 4.79
C PRO A 296 -20.43 -1.83 4.89
N PHE A 297 -19.77 -1.45 3.78
CA PHE A 297 -18.38 -0.98 3.81
C PHE A 297 -18.29 0.41 4.43
N SER A 298 -19.16 1.35 4.04
CA SER A 298 -19.20 2.69 4.62
C SER A 298 -19.43 2.66 6.13
N LYS A 299 -20.30 1.75 6.62
CA LYS A 299 -20.50 1.56 8.06
C LYS A 299 -19.22 1.07 8.75
N ARG A 300 -18.52 0.09 8.19
CA ARG A 300 -17.25 -0.39 8.77
C ARG A 300 -16.17 0.67 8.73
N LEU A 301 -16.07 1.48 7.68
CA LEU A 301 -15.13 2.61 7.64
C LEU A 301 -15.43 3.65 8.74
N LYS A 302 -16.71 3.93 9.02
CA LYS A 302 -17.12 4.76 10.17
C LYS A 302 -16.72 4.11 11.49
N LYS A 303 -16.87 2.80 11.62
CA LYS A 303 -16.43 2.04 12.80
C LYS A 303 -14.90 2.11 13.01
N ILE A 304 -14.13 2.06 11.92
CA ILE A 304 -12.68 2.26 11.96
C ILE A 304 -12.34 3.66 12.49
N LYS A 305 -13.06 4.69 12.05
CA LYS A 305 -12.90 6.06 12.57
C LYS A 305 -13.11 6.13 14.08
N GLU A 306 -14.19 5.51 14.58
CA GLU A 306 -14.46 5.39 16.02
C GLU A 306 -13.32 4.67 16.77
N PHE A 307 -12.77 3.59 16.21
CA PHE A 307 -11.67 2.86 16.82
C PHE A 307 -10.37 3.65 16.89
N LEU A 308 -10.06 4.47 15.88
CA LEU A 308 -8.86 5.31 15.88
C LEU A 308 -8.96 6.48 16.87
N GLU A 309 -10.16 6.88 17.27
CA GLU A 309 -10.39 7.91 18.31
C GLU A 309 -10.24 7.33 19.73
N GLN A 310 -10.28 6.01 19.88
CA GLN A 310 -10.14 5.34 21.16
C GLN A 310 -8.66 5.17 21.53
N GLY A 311 -8.32 5.42 22.80
CA GLY A 311 -6.94 5.26 23.29
C GLY A 311 -6.41 3.81 23.27
N SER A 312 -7.32 2.83 23.30
CA SER A 312 -6.99 1.40 23.16
C SER A 312 -8.20 0.62 22.66
N VAL A 313 -8.00 -0.25 21.67
CA VAL A 313 -9.03 -1.17 21.15
C VAL A 313 -8.48 -2.59 21.25
N SER A 314 -9.26 -3.52 21.81
CA SER A 314 -8.82 -4.91 21.93
C SER A 314 -8.88 -5.62 20.57
N ARG A 315 -8.03 -6.64 20.36
CA ARG A 315 -8.12 -7.47 19.14
C ARG A 315 -9.50 -8.11 19.01
N SER A 316 -10.12 -8.55 20.11
CA SER A 316 -11.46 -9.13 20.09
C SER A 316 -12.52 -8.16 19.58
N ASP A 317 -12.46 -6.89 19.95
CA ASP A 317 -13.41 -5.87 19.45
C ASP A 317 -13.21 -5.60 17.95
N VAL A 318 -11.96 -5.58 17.50
CA VAL A 318 -11.63 -5.48 16.06
C VAL A 318 -12.25 -6.64 15.29
N LEU A 319 -12.07 -7.87 15.79
CA LEU A 319 -12.62 -9.07 15.16
C LEU A 319 -14.15 -9.10 15.15
N LEU A 320 -14.78 -8.67 16.24
CA LEU A 320 -16.23 -8.63 16.37
C LEU A 320 -16.86 -7.65 15.38
N GLU A 321 -16.26 -6.48 15.21
CA GLU A 321 -16.86 -5.37 14.44
C GLU A 321 -16.42 -5.35 12.97
N LEU A 322 -15.18 -5.72 12.68
CA LEU A 322 -14.61 -5.66 11.32
C LEU A 322 -14.44 -7.04 10.69
N GLY A 323 -14.27 -8.10 11.49
CA GLY A 323 -14.02 -9.45 11.01
C GLY A 323 -12.56 -9.73 10.66
N ASN A 324 -12.27 -10.99 10.37
CA ASN A 324 -10.97 -11.48 9.88
C ASN A 324 -11.14 -12.69 8.94
N GLY A 325 -12.21 -12.71 8.15
CA GLY A 325 -12.56 -13.88 7.34
C GLY A 325 -12.45 -13.63 5.84
N ILE A 326 -12.64 -14.70 5.06
CA ILE A 326 -12.52 -14.73 3.59
C ILE A 326 -13.50 -13.82 2.82
N ALA A 327 -14.52 -13.26 3.49
CA ALA A 327 -15.45 -12.34 2.84
C ALA A 327 -14.81 -10.96 2.74
N ALA A 328 -14.93 -10.29 1.59
CA ALA A 328 -14.31 -8.97 1.39
C ALA A 328 -14.73 -7.93 2.44
N LEU A 329 -16.00 -8.00 2.86
CA LEU A 329 -16.56 -7.15 3.89
C LEU A 329 -15.94 -7.38 5.29
N HIS A 330 -15.38 -8.57 5.52
CA HIS A 330 -14.76 -9.00 6.79
C HIS A 330 -13.22 -9.08 6.72
N SER A 331 -12.60 -8.56 5.66
CA SER A 331 -11.14 -8.53 5.50
C SER A 331 -10.62 -7.18 5.03
N VAL A 332 -11.24 -6.56 4.02
CA VAL A 332 -10.77 -5.28 3.45
C VAL A 332 -10.80 -4.16 4.49
N PRO A 333 -11.90 -3.94 5.26
CA PRO A 333 -11.90 -2.93 6.32
C PRO A 333 -10.86 -3.24 7.42
N THR A 334 -10.66 -4.51 7.76
CA THR A 334 -9.67 -4.95 8.75
C THR A 334 -8.24 -4.68 8.30
N ALA A 335 -7.93 -4.86 7.01
CA ALA A 335 -6.65 -4.48 6.43
C ALA A 335 -6.42 -2.97 6.49
N ILE A 336 -7.44 -2.16 6.17
CA ILE A 336 -7.39 -0.70 6.26
C ILE A 336 -7.15 -0.24 7.70
N TYR A 337 -7.90 -0.80 8.65
CA TYR A 337 -7.71 -0.52 10.06
C TYR A 337 -6.29 -0.86 10.51
N SER A 338 -5.79 -2.05 10.16
CA SER A 338 -4.44 -2.49 10.52
C SER A 338 -3.37 -1.53 10.01
N PHE A 339 -3.47 -1.07 8.76
CA PHE A 339 -2.59 -0.06 8.19
C PHE A 339 -2.63 1.26 8.97
N LEU A 340 -3.82 1.83 9.20
CA LEU A 340 -3.98 3.11 9.88
C LEU A 340 -3.58 3.05 11.37
N ARG A 341 -3.91 1.95 12.04
CA ARG A 341 -3.56 1.72 13.45
C ARG A 341 -2.05 1.59 13.63
N CYS A 342 -1.35 0.97 12.68
CA CYS A 342 0.09 0.73 12.75
C CYS A 342 0.95 1.89 12.24
N MET A 343 0.35 3.01 11.83
CA MET A 343 1.09 4.28 11.64
C MET A 343 1.73 4.77 12.95
N GLU A 344 1.19 4.35 14.09
CA GLU A 344 1.71 4.62 15.43
C GLU A 344 2.21 3.33 16.09
N SER A 345 2.89 3.45 17.23
CA SER A 345 3.31 2.31 18.05
C SER A 345 2.10 1.46 18.46
N HIS A 346 2.32 0.14 18.51
CA HIS A 346 1.29 -0.82 18.88
C HIS A 346 1.81 -1.73 20.01
N PRO A 347 1.08 -1.93 21.12
CA PRO A 347 1.58 -2.66 22.28
C PRO A 347 1.95 -4.13 21.98
N ASP A 348 1.25 -4.76 21.04
CA ASP A 348 1.51 -6.17 20.68
C ASP A 348 2.74 -6.36 19.78
N VAL A 349 3.35 -5.28 19.26
CA VAL A 349 4.50 -5.36 18.33
C VAL A 349 5.64 -4.45 18.82
N PRO A 350 6.86 -4.97 19.03
CA PRO A 350 7.98 -4.16 19.50
C PRO A 350 8.32 -2.97 18.59
N ASP A 351 8.67 -1.83 19.18
CA ASP A 351 9.03 -0.59 18.44
C ASP A 351 10.28 -0.73 17.55
N SER A 352 11.06 -1.81 17.70
CA SER A 352 12.19 -2.13 16.81
C SER A 352 11.77 -2.46 15.38
N TYR A 353 10.49 -2.82 15.16
CA TYR A 353 9.94 -3.08 13.84
C TYR A 353 9.36 -1.79 13.24
N ASN A 354 9.69 -1.53 11.97
CA ASN A 354 9.19 -0.36 11.24
C ASN A 354 7.67 -0.45 11.00
N CYS A 355 7.06 0.59 10.43
CA CYS A 355 5.60 0.67 10.31
C CYS A 355 5.02 -0.37 9.33
N LEU A 356 5.74 -0.69 8.25
CA LEU A 356 5.35 -1.77 7.33
C LEU A 356 5.38 -3.13 8.03
N GLN A 357 6.48 -3.46 8.71
CA GLN A 357 6.60 -4.70 9.47
C GLN A 357 5.52 -4.80 10.55
N ARG A 358 5.27 -3.71 11.28
CA ARG A 358 4.23 -3.62 12.31
C ARG A 358 2.84 -3.88 11.73
N THR A 359 2.54 -3.31 10.57
CA THR A 359 1.26 -3.51 9.86
C THR A 359 1.03 -4.98 9.53
N ILE A 360 2.01 -5.62 8.88
CA ILE A 360 1.92 -7.04 8.50
C ILE A 360 1.82 -7.93 9.75
N MET A 361 2.67 -7.70 10.75
CA MET A 361 2.63 -8.46 12.00
C MET A 361 1.30 -8.33 12.73
N TYR A 362 0.74 -7.12 12.78
CA TYR A 362 -0.55 -6.90 13.41
C TYR A 362 -1.68 -7.65 12.70
N CYS A 363 -1.70 -7.66 11.36
CA CYS A 363 -2.66 -8.46 10.60
C CYS A 363 -2.59 -9.95 10.96
N ILE A 364 -1.38 -10.50 11.04
CA ILE A 364 -1.18 -11.91 11.41
C ILE A 364 -1.66 -12.18 12.85
N LEU A 365 -1.47 -11.24 13.78
CA LEU A 365 -1.96 -11.35 15.17
C LEU A 365 -3.49 -11.33 15.30
N LEU A 366 -4.22 -10.89 14.28
CA LEU A 366 -5.68 -10.95 14.24
C LEU A 366 -6.19 -12.35 13.86
N GLY A 367 -5.34 -13.23 13.33
CA GLY A 367 -5.75 -14.58 12.91
C GLY A 367 -6.77 -14.57 11.78
N GLY A 368 -7.39 -15.72 11.54
CA GLY A 368 -8.35 -15.92 10.45
C GLY A 368 -7.65 -15.99 9.09
N ASP A 369 -8.08 -15.15 8.16
CA ASP A 369 -7.58 -15.07 6.79
C ASP A 369 -6.31 -14.20 6.69
N THR A 370 -5.23 -14.69 7.31
CA THR A 370 -4.07 -13.88 7.68
C THR A 370 -3.21 -13.44 6.50
N ASP A 371 -3.02 -14.30 5.49
CA ASP A 371 -2.34 -13.96 4.24
C ASP A 371 -3.06 -12.85 3.49
N THR A 372 -4.37 -12.99 3.27
CA THR A 372 -5.14 -12.02 2.48
C THR A 372 -5.26 -10.67 3.19
N ILE A 373 -5.52 -10.66 4.49
CA ILE A 373 -5.58 -9.40 5.26
C ILE A 373 -4.19 -8.73 5.27
N ALA A 374 -3.13 -9.50 5.47
CA ALA A 374 -1.76 -8.98 5.47
C ALA A 374 -1.31 -8.52 4.08
N THR A 375 -1.68 -9.19 2.98
CA THR A 375 -1.35 -8.77 1.61
C THR A 375 -1.97 -7.42 1.30
N MET A 376 -3.25 -7.24 1.65
CA MET A 376 -3.97 -6.00 1.40
C MET A 376 -3.39 -4.85 2.23
N ALA A 377 -3.13 -5.09 3.52
CA ALA A 377 -2.53 -4.10 4.41
C ALA A 377 -1.08 -3.78 4.05
N GLY A 378 -0.32 -4.80 3.64
CA GLY A 378 1.04 -4.69 3.15
C GLY A 378 1.13 -3.87 1.87
N ALA A 379 0.19 -4.04 0.93
CA ALA A 379 0.10 -3.21 -0.27
C ALA A 379 -0.11 -1.73 0.08
N MET A 380 -1.02 -1.42 1.01
CA MET A 380 -1.26 -0.05 1.48
C MET A 380 -0.04 0.53 2.20
N ALA A 381 0.54 -0.21 3.15
CA ALA A 381 1.72 0.22 3.89
C ALA A 381 2.92 0.43 2.95
N GLY A 382 3.15 -0.49 2.03
CA GLY A 382 4.20 -0.39 1.02
C GLY A 382 4.03 0.80 0.07
N ALA A 383 2.81 1.02 -0.43
CA ALA A 383 2.48 2.19 -1.24
C ALA A 383 2.68 3.53 -0.50
N PHE A 384 2.47 3.53 0.82
CA PHE A 384 2.61 4.72 1.65
C PHE A 384 4.06 5.01 2.07
N TYR A 385 4.76 3.99 2.57
CA TYR A 385 6.10 4.11 3.16
C TYR A 385 7.24 3.94 2.16
N GLY A 386 7.00 3.29 1.02
CA GLY A 386 8.02 2.99 0.01
C GLY A 386 8.85 1.75 0.32
N GLU A 387 9.73 1.39 -0.62
CA GLU A 387 10.62 0.24 -0.53
C GLU A 387 11.62 0.35 0.64
N GLU A 388 11.84 1.56 1.16
CA GLU A 388 12.75 1.82 2.28
C GLU A 388 12.32 1.13 3.57
N GLN A 389 11.03 0.82 3.71
CA GLN A 389 10.51 0.04 4.85
C GLN A 389 10.39 -1.46 4.57
N VAL A 390 10.76 -1.93 3.37
CA VAL A 390 10.80 -3.36 3.04
C VAL A 390 12.15 -3.93 3.50
N PRO A 391 12.20 -4.75 4.57
CA PRO A 391 13.46 -5.27 5.07
C PRO A 391 14.06 -6.30 4.08
N PRO A 392 15.36 -6.22 3.74
CA PRO A 392 16.01 -7.21 2.88
C PRO A 392 15.80 -8.66 3.38
N SER A 393 15.97 -8.88 4.69
CA SER A 393 15.75 -10.20 5.31
C SER A 393 14.34 -10.77 5.08
N TRP A 394 13.32 -9.91 5.03
CA TRP A 394 11.94 -10.35 4.84
C TRP A 394 11.68 -10.63 3.36
N LYS A 395 12.05 -9.71 2.45
CA LYS A 395 11.78 -9.91 1.02
C LYS A 395 12.58 -11.08 0.44
N GLU A 396 13.84 -11.25 0.84
CA GLU A 396 14.70 -12.36 0.39
C GLU A 396 14.22 -13.72 0.92
N SER A 397 13.35 -13.73 1.94
CA SER A 397 12.70 -14.94 2.43
C SER A 397 11.47 -15.33 1.61
N CYS A 398 10.96 -14.47 0.72
CA CYS A 398 9.73 -14.70 -0.03
C CYS A 398 10.03 -15.21 -1.44
N GLU A 399 9.28 -16.22 -1.87
CA GLU A 399 9.29 -16.67 -3.26
C GLU A 399 8.95 -15.50 -4.20
N ALA A 400 9.63 -15.41 -5.34
CA ALA A 400 9.35 -14.44 -6.40
C ALA A 400 9.49 -12.95 -6.02
N TYR A 401 10.25 -12.59 -4.97
CA TYR A 401 10.49 -11.18 -4.64
C TYR A 401 11.15 -10.39 -5.79
N GLU A 402 12.08 -11.00 -6.52
CA GLU A 402 12.72 -10.36 -7.69
C GLU A 402 11.72 -10.12 -8.83
N GLU A 403 10.74 -11.01 -9.00
CA GLU A 403 9.67 -10.86 -9.99
C GLU A 403 8.74 -9.72 -9.58
N ALA A 404 8.37 -9.62 -8.29
CA ALA A 404 7.58 -8.51 -7.77
C ALA A 404 8.27 -7.15 -7.99
N GLU A 405 9.59 -7.06 -7.78
CA GLU A 405 10.38 -5.86 -8.09
C GLU A 405 10.32 -5.50 -9.58
N LYS A 406 10.57 -6.47 -10.46
CA LYS A 406 10.52 -6.27 -11.92
C LYS A 406 9.15 -5.82 -12.40
N LEU A 407 8.09 -6.45 -11.90
CA LEU A 407 6.71 -6.10 -12.23
C LEU A 407 6.35 -4.69 -11.74
N ALA A 408 6.79 -4.32 -10.53
CA ALA A 408 6.57 -2.98 -9.98
C ALA A 408 7.28 -1.91 -10.81
N ASP A 409 8.54 -2.15 -11.19
CA ASP A 409 9.32 -1.24 -12.03
C ASP A 409 8.67 -1.07 -13.40
N ALA A 410 8.32 -2.17 -14.06
CA ALA A 410 7.68 -2.13 -15.38
C ALA A 410 6.33 -1.38 -15.35
N LEU A 411 5.52 -1.58 -14.31
CA LEU A 411 4.26 -0.83 -14.12
C LEU A 411 4.53 0.65 -13.94
N CYS A 412 5.47 0.98 -13.05
CA CYS A 412 5.80 2.37 -12.73
C CYS A 412 6.32 3.11 -13.95
N GLU A 413 7.20 2.47 -14.71
CA GLU A 413 7.73 2.98 -15.97
C GLU A 413 6.61 3.21 -16.97
N ARG A 414 5.77 2.21 -17.23
CA ARG A 414 4.75 2.31 -18.26
C ARG A 414 3.70 3.39 -17.99
N TYR A 415 3.18 3.46 -16.77
CA TYR A 415 2.03 4.30 -16.44
C TYR A 415 2.41 5.68 -15.90
N HIS A 416 3.69 5.91 -15.61
CA HIS A 416 4.17 7.20 -15.08
C HIS A 416 5.37 7.79 -15.84
N GLN A 417 5.78 7.21 -16.97
CA GLN A 417 6.62 7.90 -17.94
C GLN A 417 5.81 9.04 -18.59
N SER A 418 6.03 10.27 -18.10
CA SER A 418 5.47 11.56 -18.59
C SER A 418 4.23 12.08 -17.83
N ALA A 419 4.37 12.28 -16.51
CA ALA A 419 3.52 13.22 -15.75
C ALA A 419 4.31 14.48 -15.37
#